data_AF-A0A7S2CAV8-F1
#
_entry.id   AF-A0A7S2CAV8-F1
#
_cell.length_a   1.000
_cell.length_b   1.000
_cell.length_c   1.000
_cell.angle_alpha   90.00
_cell.angle_beta   90.00
_cell.angle_gamma   90.00
#
_symmetry.space_group_name_H-M   'P 1'
#
loop_
_entity.id
_entity.type
_entity.pdbx_description
1 polymer ?
#
loop_
_entity_poly.entity_id
_entity_poly.type
_entity_poly.pdbx_seq_one_letter_code
_entity_poly.pdbx_strand_id
1 'polypeptide(L)'
;MSDAMVDEHGGQCSNEEGNCGSMLAIPYFISFQILGSFVLLNLVVAVILENFSTLHHVNPNLVSANDLDLFAEAWASFDPDATNYIPMGELPDLLLMVP
;
A
#
# COMPACT_ATOMS: atom_id res chain seq x y z
N MET A 1 -28.32 -6.37 -14.83
CA MET A 1 -28.14 -6.82 -16.22
C MET A 1 -29.44 -7.34 -16.83
N SER A 2 -30.20 -8.18 -16.13
CA SER A 2 -31.50 -8.70 -16.57
C SER A 2 -32.50 -7.59 -16.89
N ASP A 3 -32.58 -6.59 -16.04
CA ASP A 3 -33.60 -5.53 -16.14
C ASP A 3 -33.31 -4.59 -17.32
N ALA A 4 -32.06 -4.54 -17.79
CA ALA A 4 -31.66 -3.80 -18.98
C ALA A 4 -31.94 -4.55 -20.29
N MET A 5 -32.50 -5.76 -20.21
CA MET A 5 -32.89 -6.60 -21.35
C MET A 5 -34.40 -6.80 -21.45
N VAL A 6 -35.19 -6.00 -20.73
CA VAL A 6 -36.66 -6.06 -20.77
C VAL A 6 -37.15 -5.74 -22.18
N ASP A 7 -38.08 -6.55 -22.67
CA ASP A 7 -38.68 -6.46 -24.00
C ASP A 7 -40.21 -6.27 -23.91
N GLU A 8 -40.82 -5.78 -24.99
CA GLU A 8 -42.22 -5.36 -25.05
C GLU A 8 -43.21 -6.51 -24.79
N HIS A 9 -42.83 -7.74 -25.13
CA HIS A 9 -43.64 -8.95 -24.97
C HIS A 9 -44.02 -9.26 -23.51
N GLY A 10 -43.24 -8.75 -22.54
CA GLY A 10 -43.51 -8.93 -21.12
C GLY A 10 -44.51 -7.93 -20.52
N GLY A 11 -44.95 -6.93 -21.29
CA GLY A 11 -45.84 -5.86 -20.80
C GLY A 11 -45.16 -4.92 -19.79
N GLN A 12 -43.84 -4.96 -19.67
CA GLN A 12 -43.05 -4.17 -18.70
C GLN A 12 -42.39 -2.93 -19.33
N CYS A 13 -42.47 -2.77 -20.65
CA CYS A 13 -41.98 -1.62 -21.39
C CYS A 13 -42.81 -1.41 -22.68
N SER A 14 -42.73 -0.21 -23.26
CA SER A 14 -43.37 0.18 -24.53
C SER A 14 -42.35 0.84 -25.46
N ASN A 15 -42.25 0.38 -26.70
CA ASN A 15 -41.41 1.00 -27.72
C ASN A 15 -41.86 2.44 -28.06
N GLU A 16 -43.15 2.76 -27.89
CA GLU A 16 -43.66 4.13 -28.10
C GLU A 16 -43.14 5.11 -27.04
N GLU A 17 -42.91 4.61 -25.82
CA GLU A 17 -42.34 5.39 -24.71
C GLU A 17 -40.81 5.35 -24.69
N GLY A 18 -40.18 4.49 -25.51
CA GLY A 18 -38.74 4.34 -25.62
C GLY A 18 -38.06 3.83 -24.35
N ASN A 19 -38.79 3.12 -23.48
CA ASN A 19 -38.30 2.63 -22.17
C ASN A 19 -37.91 1.15 -22.16
N CYS A 20 -37.89 0.48 -23.31
CA CYS A 20 -37.43 -0.91 -23.42
C CYS A 20 -35.90 -1.03 -23.36
N GLY A 21 -35.44 -2.20 -22.92
CA GLY A 21 -34.03 -2.54 -22.83
C GLY A 21 -33.42 -2.94 -24.18
N SER A 22 -32.18 -3.44 -24.13
CA SER A 22 -31.49 -3.94 -25.31
C SER A 22 -30.68 -5.18 -24.98
N MET A 23 -30.65 -6.15 -25.90
CA MET A 23 -29.73 -7.30 -25.81
C MET A 23 -28.26 -6.88 -25.80
N LEU A 24 -27.93 -5.66 -26.24
CA LEU A 24 -26.58 -5.08 -26.11
C LEU A 24 -26.16 -4.87 -24.65
N ALA A 25 -27.08 -4.92 -23.69
CA ALA A 25 -26.76 -4.89 -22.27
C ALA A 25 -25.84 -6.04 -21.86
N ILE A 26 -25.97 -7.25 -22.46
CA ILE A 26 -25.14 -8.41 -22.10
C ILE A 26 -23.64 -8.14 -22.34
N PRO A 27 -23.18 -7.88 -23.58
CA PRO A 27 -21.76 -7.62 -23.83
C PRO A 27 -21.27 -6.35 -23.11
N TYR A 28 -22.13 -5.34 -22.92
CA TYR A 28 -21.78 -4.13 -22.17
C TYR A 28 -21.44 -4.44 -20.70
N PHE A 29 -22.35 -5.09 -19.97
CA PHE A 29 -22.12 -5.38 -18.55
C PHE A 29 -21.01 -6.41 -18.34
N ILE A 30 -20.87 -7.42 -19.22
CA ILE A 30 -19.78 -8.39 -19.14
C ILE A 30 -18.42 -7.72 -19.35
N SER A 31 -18.28 -6.90 -20.40
CA SER A 31 -17.02 -6.20 -20.67
C SER A 31 -16.69 -5.22 -19.56
N PHE A 32 -17.66 -4.44 -19.09
CA PHE A 32 -17.47 -3.51 -17.98
C PHE A 32 -17.09 -4.22 -16.68
N GLN A 33 -17.75 -5.33 -16.34
CA GLN A 33 -17.44 -6.09 -15.13
C GLN A 33 -16.02 -6.66 -15.17
N ILE A 34 -15.62 -7.29 -16.28
CA ILE A 34 -14.29 -7.90 -16.42
C ILE A 34 -13.20 -6.83 -16.42
N LEU A 35 -13.34 -5.81 -17.27
CA LEU A 35 -12.34 -4.73 -17.37
C LEU A 35 -12.26 -3.92 -16.08
N GLY A 36 -13.40 -3.57 -15.49
CA GLY A 36 -13.47 -2.84 -14.23
C GLY A 36 -12.86 -3.63 -13.07
N SER A 37 -13.18 -4.93 -12.97
CA SER A 37 -12.59 -5.80 -11.93
C SER A 37 -11.08 -5.95 -12.12
N PHE A 38 -10.60 -6.09 -13.36
CA PHE A 38 -9.17 -6.21 -13.64
C PHE A 38 -8.42 -4.92 -13.30
N VAL A 39 -8.94 -3.76 -13.70
CA VAL A 39 -8.33 -2.46 -13.36
C VAL A 39 -8.31 -2.25 -11.85
N LEU A 40 -9.43 -2.50 -11.17
CA LEU A 40 -9.52 -2.35 -9.72
C LEU A 40 -8.55 -3.29 -9.00
N LEU A 41 -8.50 -4.56 -9.40
CA LEU A 41 -7.59 -5.55 -8.80
C LEU A 41 -6.14 -5.13 -8.98
N ASN A 42 -5.73 -4.74 -10.20
CA ASN A 42 -4.36 -4.31 -10.45
C ASN A 42 -3.98 -3.04 -9.70
N LEU A 43 -4.91 -2.08 -9.57
CA LEU A 43 -4.70 -0.88 -8.76
C LEU A 43 -4.51 -1.24 -7.28
N VAL A 44 -5.39 -2.08 -6.73
CA VAL A 44 -5.30 -2.53 -5.33
C VAL A 44 -3.99 -3.27 -5.07
N VAL A 45 -3.60 -4.19 -5.97
CA VAL A 45 -2.31 -4.89 -5.87
C VAL A 45 -1.14 -3.91 -5.92
N ALA A 46 -1.16 -2.92 -6.81
CA ALA A 46 -0.10 -1.91 -6.89
C ALA A 46 0.03 -1.10 -5.58
N VAL A 47 -1.09 -0.62 -5.02
CA VAL A 47 -1.09 0.13 -3.76
C VAL A 47 -0.58 -0.72 -2.60
N ILE A 48 -1.03 -1.97 -2.54
CA ILE A 48 -0.57 -2.93 -1.52
C ILE A 48 0.93 -3.17 -1.66
N LEU A 49 1.42 -3.41 -2.88
CA LEU A 49 2.85 -3.62 -3.14
C LEU A 49 3.69 -2.40 -2.81
N GLU A 50 3.22 -1.18 -3.09
CA GLU A 50 3.91 0.05 -2.73
C GLU A 50 3.99 0.23 -1.21
N ASN A 51 2.91 -0.07 -0.50
CA ASN A 51 2.90 -0.06 0.96
C ASN A 51 3.89 -1.08 1.53
N PHE A 52 3.85 -2.33 1.07
CA PHE A 52 4.78 -3.37 1.51
C PHE A 52 6.23 -3.08 1.08
N SER A 53 6.44 -2.53 -0.12
CA SER A 53 7.75 -2.14 -0.61
C SER A 53 8.34 -1.02 0.25
N THR A 54 7.54 -0.04 0.67
CA THR A 54 7.97 1.00 1.60
C THR A 54 8.40 0.42 2.95
N LEU A 55 7.64 -0.56 3.47
CA LEU A 55 7.99 -1.25 4.72
C LEU A 55 9.24 -2.13 4.58
N HIS A 56 9.46 -2.73 3.41
CA HIS A 56 10.62 -3.56 3.11
C HIS A 56 11.84 -2.79 2.57
N HIS A 57 11.69 -1.51 2.23
CA HIS A 57 12.78 -0.58 1.95
C HIS A 57 13.50 -0.17 3.25
N VAL A 58 13.84 -1.17 4.08
CA VAL A 58 14.95 -1.07 5.02
C VAL A 58 16.20 -1.04 4.14
N ASN A 59 16.62 0.17 3.75
CA ASN A 59 17.90 0.36 3.09
C ASN A 59 18.96 -0.31 3.99
N PRO A 60 19.77 -1.25 3.49
CA PRO A 60 20.89 -1.80 4.26
C PRO A 60 21.95 -0.73 4.60
N ASN A 61 21.80 0.49 4.06
CA ASN A 61 22.58 1.69 4.39
C ASN A 61 21.92 2.58 5.47
N LEU A 62 20.71 2.24 5.96
CA LEU A 62 20.08 2.94 7.08
C LEU A 62 20.47 2.25 8.38
N VAL A 63 20.66 3.04 9.43
CA VAL A 63 20.90 2.56 10.80
C VAL A 63 19.75 1.62 11.18
N SER A 64 20.07 0.35 11.37
CA SER A 64 19.12 -0.67 11.78
C SER A 64 18.81 -0.55 13.28
N ALA A 65 17.74 -1.20 13.74
CA ALA A 65 17.43 -1.26 15.17
C ALA A 65 18.59 -1.89 15.97
N ASN A 66 19.27 -2.88 15.39
CA ASN A 66 20.44 -3.51 15.99
C ASN A 66 21.63 -2.55 16.14
N ASP A 67 21.83 -1.65 15.16
CA ASP A 67 22.91 -0.66 15.23
C ASP A 67 22.64 0.38 16.34
N LEU A 68 21.36 0.72 16.57
CA LEU A 68 20.96 1.57 17.69
C LEU A 68 21.20 0.89 19.04
N ASP A 69 20.91 -0.41 19.14
CA ASP A 69 21.14 -1.17 20.38
C ASP A 69 22.64 -1.26 20.71
N LEU A 70 23.48 -1.55 19.70
CA LEU A 70 24.94 -1.58 19.85
C LEU A 70 25.51 -0.21 20.24
N PHE A 71 25.02 0.86 19.61
CA PHE A 71 25.41 2.22 19.96
C PHE A 71 24.98 2.58 21.39
N ALA A 72 23.77 2.21 21.81
CA ALA A 72 23.28 2.47 23.16
C ALA A 72 24.09 1.73 24.23
N GLU A 73 24.49 0.48 23.96
CA GLU A 73 25.37 -0.29 24.84
C GLU A 73 26.75 0.38 24.99
N ALA A 74 27.36 0.80 23.87
CA ALA A 74 28.61 1.54 23.90
C ALA A 74 28.45 2.87 24.65
N TRP A 75 27.40 3.65 24.35
CA TRP A 75 27.11 4.95 24.98
C TRP A 75 26.96 4.84 26.50
N ALA A 76 26.31 3.78 26.99
CA ALA A 76 26.11 3.56 28.42
C ALA A 76 27.42 3.44 29.23
N SER A 77 28.54 3.10 28.57
CA SER A 77 29.86 3.08 29.22
C SER A 77 30.50 4.46 29.39
N PHE A 78 30.12 5.44 28.54
CA PHE A 78 30.63 6.81 28.56
C PHE A 78 29.71 7.79 29.30
N ASP A 79 28.40 7.51 29.35
CA ASP A 79 27.41 8.35 30.04
C ASP A 79 26.54 7.53 31.01
N PRO A 80 27.12 7.02 32.12
CA PRO A 80 26.42 6.16 33.08
C PRO A 80 25.29 6.87 33.83
N ASP A 81 25.35 8.21 33.93
CA ASP A 81 24.35 9.05 34.58
C ASP A 81 23.20 9.46 33.61
N ALA A 82 23.24 8.99 32.36
CA ALA A 82 22.26 9.28 31.31
C ALA A 82 22.01 10.78 31.08
N THR A 83 23.09 11.57 31.12
CA THR A 83 23.06 13.03 30.89
C THR A 83 22.79 13.38 29.42
N ASN A 84 22.99 12.43 28.51
CA ASN A 84 23.00 12.55 27.05
C ASN A 84 24.16 13.40 26.50
N TYR A 85 25.24 13.55 27.29
CA TYR A 85 26.43 14.28 26.88
C TYR A 85 27.69 13.46 27.20
N ILE A 86 28.68 13.58 26.32
CA ILE A 86 30.04 13.07 26.56
C ILE A 86 31.06 14.19 26.30
N PRO A 87 32.23 14.17 26.97
CA PRO A 87 33.33 15.06 26.64
C PRO A 87 33.81 14.85 25.20
N MET A 88 34.11 15.93 24.47
CA MET A 88 34.58 15.83 23.08
C MET A 88 35.86 15.00 22.90
N GLY A 89 36.68 14.90 23.95
CA GLY A 89 37.90 14.09 23.93
C GLY A 89 37.64 12.58 23.89
N GLU A 90 36.46 12.14 24.29
CA GLU A 90 36.06 10.71 24.36
C GLU A 90 35.30 10.26 23.11
N LEU A 91 34.91 11.20 22.24
CA LEU A 91 34.24 10.90 20.97
C LEU A 91 35.05 9.94 20.08
N PRO A 92 36.38 10.08 19.92
CA PRO A 92 37.17 9.13 19.14
C PRO A 92 37.13 7.71 19.72
N ASP A 93 37.19 7.59 21.05
CA ASP A 93 37.17 6.30 21.74
C ASP A 93 35.80 5.62 21.61
N LEU A 94 34.71 6.39 21.71
CA LEU A 94 33.35 5.91 21.44
C LEU A 94 33.23 5.39 19.99
N LEU A 95 33.69 6.16 18.99
CA LEU A 95 33.61 5.77 17.58
C LEU A 95 34.44 4.53 17.25
N LEU A 96 35.53 4.28 17.99
CA LEU A 96 36.34 3.07 17.85
C LEU A 96 35.72 1.85 18.57
N MET A 97 34.85 2.08 19.54
CA MET A 97 34.17 1.04 20.32
C MET A 97 32.88 0.53 19.64
N VAL A 98 32.21 1.39 18.88
CA VAL A 98 31.04 0.99 18.06
C VAL A 98 31.52 0.09 16.90
N PRO A 99 30.94 -1.11 16.72
CA PRO A 99 31.34 -2.05 15.66
C PRO A 99 31.17 -1.54 14.23
#